data_AF-A0A210PHM5-F1
#
_entry.id   AF-A0A210PHM5-F1
#
_cell.length_a   1.000
_cell.length_b   1.000
_cell.length_c   1.000
_cell.angle_alpha   90.00
_cell.angle_beta   90.00
_cell.angle_gamma   90.00
#
_symmetry.space_group_name_H-M   'P 1'
#
loop_
_entity.id
_entity.type
_entity.pdbx_description
1 polymer ?
#
loop_
_entity_poly.entity_id
_entity_poly.type
_entity_poly.pdbx_seq_one_letter_code
_entity_poly.pdbx_strand_id
1 'polypeptide(L)'
;MSGADHTGRTLRADHKGRSPFNDMAAKDKPPPEVLQLHKEMVKELGKLFSVPGKAWSEMRSQVGMLDLLSNAVLGQVESMTDLFIELIKSNGNKITYGKYDKIYAIFDDEDVAAGNIIKRFTKSIAEASKTKGKRQHSPDSDSETQVRKSKRKNEKRNISRDSDSETEYENPTSSGSEADGSESNRRKENAGNLRKEHDDTHNASIVHTWQTAMNAVGFIQGPVFSGTGFRVGEDMIMTAYHVVEDITKTHKNDKPDLSKLGTDNVFITFNYLEADNSTKVRKTRKFYFKEQRFSHDKEMDFAILQLRNKDNNEESSYPKAITRFKPVYPEQTFALLGHPDRKPMQLDPKVHIFDPKSDQGKRRLEKMKKWGRKKGKKSAYEKILDERKVLFDCWVQHGASGSPGIEMGSDGEPVCSLMLIHGYPNFVFDDEYKRKEKDHPYMIEQGVTMQAIATQLNGMGSDARKMKQEIFADVFE
;
A
#
# COMPACT_ATOMS: atom_id res chain seq x y z
N MET A 1 -53.86 41.30 0.10
CA MET A 1 -54.77 40.51 0.96
C MET A 1 -54.88 39.11 0.38
N SER A 2 -55.10 38.08 1.21
CA SER A 2 -55.41 36.67 0.87
C SER A 2 -54.55 35.97 -0.21
N GLY A 3 -53.99 34.79 0.02
CA GLY A 3 -54.06 33.94 1.21
C GLY A 3 -53.70 32.52 0.82
N ALA A 4 -52.89 31.84 1.62
CA ALA A 4 -52.57 30.44 1.39
C ALA A 4 -53.68 29.56 1.98
N ASP A 5 -54.04 28.49 1.27
CA ASP A 5 -54.50 27.26 1.92
C ASP A 5 -54.25 26.06 1.01
N HIS A 6 -53.41 25.13 1.46
CA HIS A 6 -53.31 23.78 0.88
C HIS A 6 -53.17 22.79 2.04
N THR A 7 -54.17 21.92 2.14
CA THR A 7 -54.45 21.15 3.34
C THR A 7 -53.41 20.07 3.60
N GLY A 8 -52.94 19.99 4.85
CA GLY A 8 -52.06 18.92 5.29
C GLY A 8 -52.76 17.56 5.22
N ARG A 9 -52.03 16.52 4.79
CA ARG A 9 -52.52 15.14 4.77
C ARG A 9 -51.59 14.22 5.54
N THR A 10 -51.83 14.13 6.85
CA THR A 10 -51.12 13.22 7.76
C THR A 10 -51.38 11.78 7.35
N LEU A 11 -50.34 11.04 6.97
CA LEU A 11 -50.39 9.58 6.87
C LEU A 11 -49.71 8.96 8.10
N ARG A 12 -50.37 7.96 8.68
CA ARG A 12 -49.95 7.34 9.95
C ARG A 12 -48.82 6.34 9.71
N ALA A 13 -47.88 6.28 10.66
CA ALA A 13 -46.89 5.22 10.73
C ALA A 13 -47.49 3.95 11.37
N ASP A 14 -48.12 3.09 10.57
CA ASP A 14 -48.52 1.73 10.99
C ASP A 14 -47.34 0.75 10.87
N HIS A 15 -46.29 0.96 11.68
CA HIS A 15 -45.12 0.09 11.76
C HIS A 15 -45.41 -1.21 12.55
N LYS A 16 -46.24 -2.09 11.97
CA LYS A 16 -46.22 -3.51 12.34
C LYS A 16 -44.90 -4.12 11.88
N GLY A 17 -44.07 -4.53 12.82
CA GLY A 17 -42.64 -4.79 12.63
C GLY A 17 -42.28 -5.94 11.67
N ARG A 18 -42.28 -5.67 10.37
CA ARG A 18 -41.41 -6.38 9.41
C ARG A 18 -40.02 -5.75 9.45
N SER A 19 -38.99 -6.56 9.62
CA SER A 19 -37.61 -6.08 9.46
C SER A 19 -37.41 -5.69 7.99
N PRO A 20 -36.88 -4.49 7.65
CA PRO A 20 -36.83 -4.00 6.27
C PRO A 20 -35.92 -4.83 5.35
N PHE A 21 -35.16 -5.76 5.92
CA PHE A 21 -34.31 -6.71 5.22
C PHE A 21 -35.04 -8.00 4.79
N ASN A 22 -36.31 -8.19 5.15
CA ASN A 22 -37.02 -9.46 4.95
C ASN A 22 -37.39 -9.74 3.47
N ASP A 23 -37.52 -8.70 2.65
CA ASP A 23 -38.02 -8.77 1.27
C ASP A 23 -36.90 -8.54 0.22
N MET A 24 -35.61 -8.66 0.59
CA MET A 24 -34.49 -8.53 -0.34
C MET A 24 -34.16 -9.86 -1.06
N ALA A 25 -33.98 -9.75 -2.39
CA ALA A 25 -33.44 -10.78 -3.31
C ALA A 25 -34.02 -12.20 -3.14
N ALA A 26 -35.18 -12.46 -3.77
CA ALA A 26 -35.95 -13.72 -3.69
C ALA A 26 -35.30 -14.98 -4.33
N LYS A 27 -33.97 -15.06 -4.44
CA LYS A 27 -33.23 -16.26 -4.87
C LYS A 27 -32.23 -16.79 -3.83
N ASP A 28 -31.68 -15.93 -2.97
CA ASP A 28 -30.75 -16.32 -1.90
C ASP A 28 -31.12 -15.60 -0.61
N LYS A 29 -32.00 -16.22 0.21
CA LYS A 29 -32.26 -15.72 1.56
C LYS A 29 -31.03 -16.01 2.44
N PRO A 30 -30.29 -14.99 2.91
CA PRO A 30 -29.08 -15.23 3.70
C PRO A 30 -29.40 -15.93 5.02
N PRO A 31 -28.50 -16.77 5.56
CA PRO A 31 -28.66 -17.37 6.88
C PRO A 31 -28.95 -16.31 7.96
N PRO A 32 -29.78 -16.60 8.98
CA PRO A 32 -30.10 -15.64 10.04
C PRO A 32 -28.87 -15.03 10.72
N GLU A 33 -27.80 -15.82 10.93
CA GLU A 33 -26.51 -15.33 11.44
C GLU A 33 -25.87 -14.26 10.52
N VAL A 34 -25.87 -14.48 9.21
CA VAL A 34 -25.33 -13.53 8.21
C VAL A 34 -26.18 -12.26 8.15
N LEU A 35 -27.50 -12.41 8.21
CA LEU A 35 -28.43 -11.29 8.25
C LEU A 35 -28.26 -10.43 9.52
N GLN A 36 -27.95 -11.06 10.65
CA GLN A 36 -27.69 -10.36 11.91
C GLN A 36 -26.36 -9.59 11.87
N LEU A 37 -25.27 -10.24 11.42
CA LEU A 37 -23.97 -9.58 11.23
C LEU A 37 -24.06 -8.39 10.26
N HIS A 38 -24.85 -8.49 9.20
CA HIS A 38 -25.07 -7.38 8.28
C HIS A 38 -25.81 -6.20 8.94
N LYS A 39 -26.85 -6.47 9.75
CA LYS A 39 -27.58 -5.45 10.51
C LYS A 39 -26.68 -4.74 11.53
N GLU A 40 -25.78 -5.48 12.17
CA GLU A 40 -24.81 -4.93 13.13
C GLU A 40 -23.77 -4.04 12.43
N MET A 41 -23.24 -4.46 11.27
CA MET A 41 -22.38 -3.63 10.43
C MET A 41 -23.05 -2.30 10.06
N VAL A 42 -24.25 -2.34 9.48
CA VAL A 42 -25.01 -1.15 9.07
C VAL A 42 -25.34 -0.25 10.28
N LYS A 43 -25.63 -0.83 11.44
CA LYS A 43 -25.87 -0.11 12.69
C LYS A 43 -24.61 0.53 13.29
N GLU A 44 -23.43 -0.05 13.11
CA GLU A 44 -22.16 0.59 13.51
C GLU A 44 -21.78 1.74 12.57
N LEU A 45 -21.88 1.53 11.25
CA LEU A 45 -21.64 2.57 10.24
C LEU A 45 -22.59 3.77 10.42
N GLY A 46 -23.86 3.51 10.73
CA GLY A 46 -24.86 4.54 11.03
C GLY A 46 -24.61 5.36 12.30
N LYS A 47 -23.59 5.04 13.12
CA LYS A 47 -23.15 5.88 14.25
C LYS A 47 -22.05 6.87 13.86
N LEU A 48 -21.20 6.51 12.89
CA LEU A 48 -20.11 7.36 12.42
C LEU A 48 -20.66 8.48 11.54
N PHE A 49 -21.55 8.11 10.61
CA PHE A 49 -22.10 9.05 9.63
C PHE A 49 -23.48 9.56 10.05
N SER A 50 -23.47 10.58 10.92
CA SER A 50 -24.66 11.38 11.21
C SER A 50 -25.25 11.94 9.93
N VAL A 51 -26.55 11.71 9.69
CA VAL A 51 -27.29 12.33 8.59
C VAL A 51 -27.92 13.64 9.07
N PRO A 52 -27.83 14.77 8.34
CA PRO A 52 -27.12 15.00 7.07
C PRO A 52 -25.77 15.72 7.26
N GLY A 53 -24.72 14.99 7.66
CA GLY A 53 -23.36 15.51 7.78
C GLY A 53 -22.59 15.59 6.45
N LYS A 54 -21.45 16.29 6.44
CA LYS A 54 -20.60 16.46 5.24
C LYS A 54 -20.19 15.12 4.61
N ALA A 55 -19.69 14.18 5.42
CA ALA A 55 -19.27 12.85 4.95
C ALA A 55 -20.44 12.00 4.41
N TRP A 56 -21.67 12.20 4.91
CA TRP A 56 -22.85 11.55 4.34
C TRP A 56 -23.16 12.04 2.92
N SER A 57 -22.99 13.34 2.67
CA SER A 57 -23.13 13.92 1.33
C SER A 57 -22.01 13.46 0.39
N GLU A 58 -20.76 13.39 0.86
CA GLU A 58 -19.64 12.96 0.01
C GLU A 58 -19.67 11.46 -0.27
N MET A 59 -20.00 10.59 0.70
CA MET A 59 -20.28 9.17 0.41
C MET A 59 -21.39 9.01 -0.64
N ARG A 60 -22.49 9.78 -0.58
CA ARG A 60 -23.56 9.73 -1.61
C ARG A 60 -23.06 10.21 -2.98
N SER A 61 -22.20 11.23 -3.01
CA SER A 61 -21.48 11.69 -4.21
C SER A 61 -20.62 10.55 -4.79
N GLN A 62 -19.78 9.91 -3.98
CA GLN A 62 -18.91 8.80 -4.40
C GLN A 62 -19.68 7.57 -4.87
N VAL A 63 -20.74 7.15 -4.16
CA VAL A 63 -21.62 6.02 -4.55
C VAL A 63 -22.27 6.27 -5.92
N GLY A 64 -22.66 7.53 -6.21
CA GLY A 64 -23.17 7.94 -7.52
C GLY A 64 -22.09 7.98 -8.61
N MET A 65 -20.88 8.44 -8.28
CA MET A 65 -19.75 8.47 -9.22
C MET A 65 -19.26 7.08 -9.63
N LEU A 66 -19.37 6.07 -8.75
CA LEU A 66 -19.08 4.68 -9.08
C LEU A 66 -20.27 3.94 -9.76
N ASP A 67 -21.35 4.65 -10.13
CA ASP A 67 -22.58 4.08 -10.71
C ASP A 67 -23.19 2.95 -9.84
N LEU A 68 -22.90 2.92 -8.53
CA LEU A 68 -23.44 1.86 -7.65
C LEU A 68 -24.94 2.06 -7.41
N LEU A 69 -25.39 3.32 -7.41
CA LEU A 69 -26.79 3.75 -7.46
C LEU A 69 -26.93 4.97 -8.36
N SER A 70 -28.09 5.13 -9.00
CA SER A 70 -28.38 6.35 -9.78
C SER A 70 -28.73 7.52 -8.86
N ASN A 71 -28.49 8.76 -9.33
CA ASN A 71 -28.82 9.98 -8.58
C ASN A 71 -30.29 10.06 -8.14
N ALA A 72 -31.21 9.46 -8.91
CA ALA A 72 -32.64 9.41 -8.57
C ALA A 72 -32.93 8.49 -7.38
N VAL A 73 -32.23 7.35 -7.27
CA VAL A 73 -32.34 6.45 -6.11
C VAL A 73 -31.58 7.04 -4.91
N LEU A 74 -30.37 7.56 -5.14
CA LEU A 74 -29.59 8.24 -4.10
C LEU A 74 -30.32 9.44 -3.49
N GLY A 75 -31.17 10.14 -4.25
CA GLY A 75 -32.03 11.20 -3.73
C GLY A 75 -33.02 10.74 -2.66
N GLN A 76 -33.42 9.45 -2.68
CA GLN A 76 -34.37 8.83 -1.75
C GLN A 76 -33.68 8.09 -0.58
N VAL A 77 -32.35 8.05 -0.57
CA VAL A 77 -31.55 7.42 0.50
C VAL A 77 -31.39 8.39 1.67
N GLU A 78 -32.20 8.18 2.71
CA GLU A 78 -32.25 9.03 3.91
C GLU A 78 -31.42 8.49 5.08
N SER A 79 -31.11 7.20 5.14
CA SER A 79 -30.25 6.62 6.18
C SER A 79 -29.22 5.61 5.63
N MET A 80 -28.23 5.30 6.47
CA MET A 80 -27.27 4.22 6.21
C MET A 80 -27.94 2.87 5.94
N THR A 81 -29.12 2.63 6.52
CA THR A 81 -29.90 1.42 6.26
C THR A 81 -30.43 1.41 4.83
N ASP A 82 -30.99 2.53 4.36
CA ASP A 82 -31.57 2.64 3.03
C ASP A 82 -30.50 2.57 1.94
N LEU A 83 -29.32 3.16 2.20
CA LEU A 83 -28.15 3.07 1.31
C LEU A 83 -27.78 1.60 1.04
N PHE A 84 -27.60 0.80 2.09
CA PHE A 84 -27.25 -0.61 1.96
C PHE A 84 -28.40 -1.45 1.36
N ILE A 85 -29.66 -1.13 1.69
CA ILE A 85 -30.83 -1.78 1.08
C ILE A 85 -30.85 -1.57 -0.44
N GLU A 86 -30.73 -0.33 -0.91
CA GLU A 86 -30.79 -0.04 -2.35
C GLU A 86 -29.53 -0.54 -3.08
N LEU A 87 -28.34 -0.47 -2.47
CA LEU A 87 -27.13 -1.06 -3.04
C LEU A 87 -27.26 -2.57 -3.29
N ILE A 88 -27.97 -3.29 -2.41
CA ILE A 88 -28.23 -4.74 -2.53
C ILE A 88 -29.37 -5.03 -3.51
N LYS A 89 -30.40 -4.17 -3.57
CA LYS A 89 -31.48 -4.26 -4.59
C LYS A 89 -31.03 -3.84 -5.99
N SER A 90 -29.91 -3.12 -6.11
CA SER A 90 -29.44 -2.50 -7.37
C SER A 90 -29.49 -3.50 -8.53
N ASN A 91 -30.11 -3.08 -9.64
CA ASN A 91 -30.49 -4.01 -10.70
C ASN A 91 -29.23 -4.56 -11.41
N GLY A 92 -28.85 -5.79 -11.08
CA GLY A 92 -27.54 -6.38 -11.40
C GLY A 92 -26.70 -6.85 -10.20
N ASN A 93 -27.23 -6.75 -8.96
CA ASN A 93 -26.55 -7.12 -7.71
C ASN A 93 -25.14 -6.51 -7.62
N LYS A 94 -25.01 -5.18 -7.84
CA LYS A 94 -23.69 -4.53 -7.94
C LYS A 94 -22.85 -4.76 -6.67
N ILE A 95 -23.49 -4.93 -5.52
CA ILE A 95 -22.93 -5.45 -4.27
C ILE A 95 -23.66 -6.74 -3.89
N THR A 96 -22.95 -7.70 -3.28
CA THR A 96 -23.51 -8.97 -2.81
C THR A 96 -23.25 -9.15 -1.32
N TYR A 97 -24.13 -9.89 -0.62
CA TYR A 97 -23.97 -10.17 0.81
C TYR A 97 -22.61 -10.81 1.11
N GLY A 98 -21.85 -10.21 2.02
CA GLY A 98 -20.50 -10.67 2.38
C GLY A 98 -19.39 -10.30 1.39
N LYS A 99 -19.64 -9.39 0.43
CA LYS A 99 -18.62 -8.81 -0.46
C LYS A 99 -18.87 -7.31 -0.63
N TYR A 100 -18.46 -6.54 0.39
CA TYR A 100 -18.64 -5.08 0.45
C TYR A 100 -17.43 -4.32 -0.10
N ASP A 101 -16.47 -5.02 -0.72
CA ASP A 101 -15.20 -4.51 -1.26
C ASP A 101 -15.35 -3.25 -2.14
N LYS A 102 -16.46 -3.12 -2.87
CA LYS A 102 -16.75 -1.96 -3.74
C LYS A 102 -17.17 -0.67 -3.02
N ILE A 103 -17.63 -0.78 -1.77
CA ILE A 103 -17.93 0.37 -0.90
C ILE A 103 -16.95 0.49 0.26
N TYR A 104 -16.13 -0.53 0.52
CA TYR A 104 -15.00 -0.43 1.44
C TYR A 104 -14.19 0.84 1.14
N ALA A 105 -13.76 1.04 -0.12
CA ALA A 105 -12.99 2.23 -0.50
C ALA A 105 -13.72 3.55 -0.21
N ILE A 106 -14.99 3.67 -0.61
CA ILE A 106 -15.80 4.89 -0.37
C ILE A 106 -15.89 5.24 1.12
N PHE A 107 -16.00 4.22 1.97
CA PHE A 107 -16.17 4.40 3.40
C PHE A 107 -14.83 4.57 4.12
N ASP A 108 -13.75 3.91 3.68
CA ASP A 108 -12.38 4.02 4.21
C ASP A 108 -11.76 5.40 3.86
N ASP A 109 -12.08 5.94 2.67
CA ASP A 109 -11.70 7.30 2.22
C ASP A 109 -12.37 8.41 3.07
N GLU A 110 -13.57 8.17 3.62
CA GLU A 110 -14.34 9.15 4.41
C GLU A 110 -14.17 8.97 5.93
N ASP A 111 -14.04 7.73 6.42
CA ASP A 111 -13.70 7.39 7.81
C ASP A 111 -13.03 6.01 7.87
N VAL A 112 -11.74 5.98 8.24
CA VAL A 112 -10.97 4.73 8.38
C VAL A 112 -11.58 3.76 9.41
N ALA A 113 -12.34 4.24 10.41
CA ALA A 113 -13.09 3.37 11.31
C ALA A 113 -14.25 2.66 10.56
N ALA A 114 -14.88 3.32 9.60
CA ALA A 114 -15.94 2.74 8.76
C ALA A 114 -15.40 1.68 7.79
N GLY A 115 -14.26 1.94 7.14
CA GLY A 115 -13.56 0.92 6.35
C GLY A 115 -13.24 -0.32 7.19
N ASN A 116 -12.67 -0.13 8.39
CA ASN A 116 -12.40 -1.23 9.32
C ASN A 116 -13.65 -1.99 9.78
N ILE A 117 -14.78 -1.31 10.04
CA ILE A 117 -16.07 -1.95 10.32
C ILE A 117 -16.50 -2.84 9.13
N ILE A 118 -16.48 -2.31 7.91
CA ILE A 118 -16.83 -3.08 6.69
C ILE A 118 -15.93 -4.30 6.55
N LYS A 119 -14.61 -4.16 6.70
CA LYS A 119 -13.62 -5.23 6.59
C LYS A 119 -13.84 -6.33 7.63
N ARG A 120 -14.10 -5.94 8.89
CA ARG A 120 -14.40 -6.84 10.02
C ARG A 120 -15.64 -7.68 9.73
N PHE A 121 -16.77 -7.05 9.42
CA PHE A 121 -18.02 -7.76 9.16
C PHE A 121 -18.02 -8.52 7.83
N THR A 122 -17.32 -8.04 6.79
CA THR A 122 -17.12 -8.80 5.54
C THR A 122 -16.45 -10.15 5.83
N LYS A 123 -15.38 -10.16 6.64
CA LYS A 123 -14.73 -11.39 7.09
C LYS A 123 -15.69 -12.28 7.89
N SER A 124 -16.36 -11.75 8.91
CA SER A 124 -17.28 -12.53 9.75
C SER A 124 -18.46 -13.14 8.96
N ILE A 125 -19.02 -12.40 8.00
CA ILE A 125 -20.08 -12.89 7.11
C ILE A 125 -19.55 -13.97 6.17
N ALA A 126 -18.35 -13.79 5.59
CA ALA A 126 -17.71 -14.78 4.74
C ALA A 126 -17.34 -16.07 5.49
N GLU A 127 -17.06 -15.97 6.80
CA GLU A 127 -16.83 -17.12 7.69
C GLU A 127 -18.14 -17.83 8.03
N ALA A 128 -19.16 -17.11 8.53
CA ALA A 128 -20.49 -17.66 8.82
C ALA A 128 -21.13 -18.36 7.61
N SER A 129 -20.94 -17.80 6.40
CA SER A 129 -21.41 -18.40 5.14
C SER A 129 -20.71 -19.74 4.82
N LYS A 130 -19.44 -19.91 5.19
CA LYS A 130 -18.68 -21.16 4.97
C LYS A 130 -19.06 -22.26 5.96
N THR A 131 -19.41 -21.91 7.20
CA THR A 131 -19.64 -22.89 8.28
C THR A 131 -20.79 -23.87 7.97
N LYS A 132 -21.83 -23.42 7.24
CA LYS A 132 -22.94 -24.29 6.84
C LYS A 132 -22.61 -25.21 5.65
N GLY A 133 -21.66 -24.84 4.79
CA GLY A 133 -21.18 -25.68 3.68
C GLY A 133 -20.45 -26.96 4.09
N LYS A 134 -20.17 -27.15 5.39
CA LYS A 134 -19.55 -28.38 5.95
C LYS A 134 -20.49 -29.21 6.84
N ARG A 135 -21.79 -28.89 6.91
CA ARG A 135 -22.79 -29.64 7.72
C ARG A 135 -23.87 -30.33 6.88
N GLN A 136 -23.48 -30.92 5.74
CA GLN A 136 -24.25 -31.95 5.05
C GLN A 136 -23.35 -33.10 4.59
N HIS A 137 -22.87 -33.88 5.56
CA HIS A 137 -22.59 -35.30 5.36
C HIS A 137 -23.07 -36.04 6.60
N SER A 138 -24.28 -36.60 6.53
CA SER A 138 -24.70 -37.67 7.44
C SER A 138 -23.98 -38.96 7.03
N PRO A 139 -23.73 -39.89 7.97
CA PRO A 139 -23.45 -41.28 7.65
C PRO A 139 -24.72 -42.00 7.15
N ASP A 140 -24.57 -43.29 6.89
CA ASP A 140 -25.61 -44.30 6.60
C ASP A 140 -26.13 -44.38 5.14
N SER A 141 -25.60 -45.35 4.39
CA SER A 141 -26.38 -46.43 3.75
C SER A 141 -25.48 -47.40 2.97
N ASP A 142 -25.63 -48.69 3.21
CA ASP A 142 -24.92 -49.75 2.49
C ASP A 142 -25.44 -49.95 1.05
N SER A 143 -24.56 -50.34 0.14
CA SER A 143 -24.90 -51.36 -0.86
C SER A 143 -23.65 -52.02 -1.45
N GLU A 144 -23.69 -53.34 -1.55
CA GLU A 144 -22.75 -54.15 -2.34
C GLU A 144 -22.95 -53.82 -3.84
N THR A 145 -21.98 -53.98 -4.74
CA THR A 145 -21.49 -55.30 -5.17
C THR A 145 -20.24 -55.18 -6.05
N GLN A 146 -19.37 -56.19 -5.96
CA GLN A 146 -18.29 -56.65 -6.87
C GLN A 146 -18.24 -56.06 -8.31
N VAL A 147 -17.11 -55.95 -9.02
CA VAL A 147 -15.88 -56.80 -9.14
C VAL A 147 -14.83 -56.01 -10.01
N ARG A 148 -13.58 -56.34 -10.41
CA ARG A 148 -12.71 -57.54 -10.58
C ARG A 148 -11.22 -57.12 -10.57
N LYS A 149 -10.33 -57.93 -9.96
CA LYS A 149 -8.86 -58.10 -10.25
C LYS A 149 -7.92 -56.89 -9.95
N SER A 150 -6.65 -57.06 -9.58
CA SER A 150 -5.90 -58.30 -9.22
C SER A 150 -4.58 -58.08 -8.45
N LYS A 151 -4.39 -58.90 -7.39
CA LYS A 151 -3.13 -59.49 -6.84
C LYS A 151 -1.76 -58.93 -7.28
N ARG A 152 -0.98 -58.44 -6.31
CA ARG A 152 0.41 -58.87 -5.92
C ARG A 152 1.01 -57.84 -4.93
N LYS A 153 1.84 -58.19 -3.94
CA LYS A 153 2.02 -59.45 -3.19
C LYS A 153 2.63 -59.06 -1.82
N ASN A 154 2.19 -59.68 -0.73
CA ASN A 154 2.77 -59.49 0.61
C ASN A 154 4.15 -60.18 0.73
N GLU A 155 5.04 -59.66 1.59
CA GLU A 155 5.63 -60.32 2.78
C GLU A 155 6.70 -59.41 3.45
N LYS A 156 6.59 -59.10 4.77
CA LYS A 156 7.30 -59.71 5.94
C LYS A 156 8.84 -59.54 5.90
N ARG A 157 9.58 -59.20 6.97
CA ARG A 157 9.51 -59.37 8.46
C ARG A 157 10.42 -58.29 9.13
N ASN A 158 10.59 -58.10 10.45
CA ASN A 158 9.80 -58.19 11.70
C ASN A 158 10.76 -57.84 12.89
N ILE A 159 10.33 -57.08 13.92
CA ILE A 159 10.86 -57.09 15.33
C ILE A 159 12.30 -56.51 15.47
N SER A 160 12.69 -55.67 16.45
CA SER A 160 12.36 -55.53 17.89
C SER A 160 12.06 -54.07 18.30
N ARG A 161 11.51 -53.69 19.48
CA ARG A 161 11.65 -54.15 20.89
C ARG A 161 13.04 -53.87 21.50
N ASP A 162 13.22 -53.36 22.73
CA ASP A 162 12.31 -52.84 23.79
C ASP A 162 13.00 -51.66 24.52
N SER A 163 12.27 -50.87 25.32
CA SER A 163 12.69 -50.36 26.66
C SER A 163 11.67 -49.36 27.22
N ASP A 164 11.08 -49.69 28.37
CA ASP A 164 10.11 -48.87 29.09
C ASP A 164 10.77 -47.99 30.16
N SER A 165 10.09 -46.91 30.58
CA SER A 165 10.14 -46.44 31.98
C SER A 165 8.94 -45.53 32.28
N GLU A 166 8.06 -46.01 33.15
CA GLU A 166 6.94 -45.24 33.71
C GLU A 166 7.41 -44.50 34.97
N THR A 167 6.90 -43.29 35.22
CA THR A 167 6.69 -42.79 36.58
C THR A 167 5.39 -41.99 36.64
N GLU A 168 4.37 -42.58 37.24
CA GLU A 168 3.18 -41.86 37.74
C GLU A 168 3.57 -40.92 38.88
N TYR A 169 2.78 -39.86 39.13
CA TYR A 169 2.48 -39.39 40.49
C TYR A 169 1.19 -38.55 40.51
N GLU A 170 0.12 -39.21 40.94
CA GLU A 170 -1.02 -38.75 41.75
C GLU A 170 -1.55 -37.29 41.64
N ASN A 171 -2.83 -37.17 41.28
CA ASN A 171 -3.67 -36.03 41.70
C ASN A 171 -4.23 -36.27 43.12
N PRO A 172 -4.26 -35.26 43.99
CA PRO A 172 -5.25 -35.16 45.06
C PRO A 172 -6.42 -34.23 44.64
N THR A 173 -7.65 -34.61 44.98
CA THR A 173 -8.88 -33.82 44.70
C THR A 173 -9.51 -33.25 45.97
N SER A 174 -10.36 -32.22 45.79
CA SER A 174 -11.27 -31.63 46.81
C SER A 174 -10.57 -30.83 47.94
N SER A 175 -10.76 -29.52 48.01
CA SER A 175 -12.04 -28.93 48.46
C SER A 175 -12.14 -27.45 48.03
N GLY A 176 -13.35 -26.88 48.04
CA GLY A 176 -13.62 -25.59 47.39
C GLY A 176 -13.97 -24.44 48.33
N SER A 177 -13.84 -23.21 47.79
CA SER A 177 -14.51 -22.01 48.27
C SER A 177 -14.85 -21.11 47.08
N GLU A 178 -16.11 -20.68 46.99
CA GLU A 178 -16.58 -19.83 45.88
C GLU A 178 -16.25 -18.36 46.16
N ALA A 179 -15.29 -17.77 45.43
CA ALA A 179 -15.09 -16.33 45.38
C ALA A 179 -14.39 -15.85 44.09
N ASP A 180 -14.82 -14.69 43.59
CA ASP A 180 -14.16 -13.81 42.62
C ASP A 180 -13.64 -14.39 41.28
N GLY A 181 -14.53 -15.03 40.53
CA GLY A 181 -14.32 -15.21 39.08
C GLY A 181 -14.37 -13.90 38.27
N SER A 182 -14.80 -12.80 38.89
CA SER A 182 -15.02 -11.48 38.27
C SER A 182 -13.72 -10.78 37.90
N GLU A 183 -12.74 -10.70 38.80
CA GLU A 183 -11.52 -9.93 38.51
C GLU A 183 -10.57 -10.66 37.54
N SER A 184 -10.53 -12.00 37.57
CA SER A 184 -9.75 -12.82 36.63
C SER A 184 -10.19 -12.61 35.17
N ASN A 185 -11.50 -12.54 34.92
CA ASN A 185 -12.03 -12.25 33.59
C ASN A 185 -11.82 -10.79 33.22
N ARG A 186 -12.08 -9.81 34.10
CA ARG A 186 -11.79 -8.40 33.82
C ARG A 186 -10.32 -8.14 33.48
N ARG A 187 -9.37 -8.79 34.17
CA ARG A 187 -7.94 -8.67 33.84
C ARG A 187 -7.59 -9.27 32.48
N LYS A 188 -8.25 -10.37 32.07
CA LYS A 188 -8.09 -10.99 30.73
C LYS A 188 -8.76 -10.18 29.62
N GLU A 189 -9.95 -9.64 29.87
CA GLU A 189 -10.68 -8.77 28.93
C GLU A 189 -9.95 -7.43 28.76
N ASN A 190 -9.48 -6.81 29.84
CA ASN A 190 -8.65 -5.61 29.75
C ASN A 190 -7.32 -5.90 29.04
N ALA A 191 -6.66 -7.03 29.30
CA ALA A 191 -5.46 -7.41 28.54
C ALA A 191 -5.75 -7.72 27.06
N GLY A 192 -6.93 -8.26 26.75
CA GLY A 192 -7.39 -8.52 25.38
C GLY A 192 -7.74 -7.22 24.64
N ASN A 193 -8.43 -6.29 25.31
CA ASN A 193 -8.76 -4.97 24.77
C ASN A 193 -7.50 -4.11 24.62
N LEU A 194 -6.61 -4.06 25.61
CA LEU A 194 -5.32 -3.36 25.50
C LEU A 194 -4.45 -3.94 24.37
N ARG A 195 -4.41 -5.26 24.19
CA ARG A 195 -3.73 -5.88 23.04
C ARG A 195 -4.39 -5.50 21.72
N LYS A 196 -5.72 -5.51 21.66
CA LYS A 196 -6.47 -5.15 20.45
C LYS A 196 -6.35 -3.65 20.12
N GLU A 197 -6.43 -2.77 21.10
CA GLU A 197 -6.20 -1.33 20.97
C GLU A 197 -4.75 -1.04 20.57
N HIS A 198 -3.78 -1.79 21.11
CA HIS A 198 -2.40 -1.73 20.68
C HIS A 198 -2.22 -2.22 19.23
N ASP A 199 -2.84 -3.35 18.85
CA ASP A 199 -2.79 -3.89 17.48
C ASP A 199 -3.51 -2.97 16.47
N ASP A 200 -4.69 -2.46 16.80
CA ASP A 200 -5.46 -1.53 15.96
C ASP A 200 -4.72 -0.17 15.84
N THR A 201 -4.08 0.31 16.92
CA THR A 201 -3.22 1.51 16.92
C THR A 201 -1.92 1.30 16.12
N HIS A 202 -1.31 0.12 16.23
CA HIS A 202 -0.14 -0.28 15.45
C HIS A 202 -0.48 -0.35 13.96
N ASN A 203 -1.64 -0.93 13.60
CA ASN A 203 -2.16 -0.93 12.23
C ASN A 203 -2.47 0.49 11.71
N ALA A 204 -3.06 1.37 12.53
CA ALA A 204 -3.31 2.76 12.15
C ALA A 204 -1.99 3.55 11.95
N SER A 205 -1.00 3.34 12.84
CA SER A 205 0.35 3.89 12.71
C SER A 205 1.02 3.40 11.42
N ILE A 206 0.98 2.10 11.14
CA ILE A 206 1.47 1.48 9.89
C ILE A 206 0.90 2.21 8.66
N VAL A 207 -0.42 2.41 8.61
CA VAL A 207 -1.08 3.10 7.48
C VAL A 207 -0.66 4.56 7.40
N HIS A 208 -0.56 5.27 8.53
CA HIS A 208 -0.12 6.66 8.57
C HIS A 208 1.34 6.84 8.10
N THR A 209 2.24 5.92 8.48
CA THR A 209 3.63 5.90 7.99
C THR A 209 3.68 5.78 6.47
N TRP A 210 2.98 4.80 5.91
CA TRP A 210 2.98 4.57 4.46
C TRP A 210 2.31 5.70 3.68
N GLN A 211 1.18 6.23 4.16
CA GLN A 211 0.53 7.36 3.52
C GLN A 211 1.41 8.62 3.57
N THR A 212 2.16 8.83 4.65
CA THR A 212 3.14 9.92 4.75
C THR A 212 4.28 9.73 3.75
N ALA A 213 4.85 8.52 3.65
CA ALA A 213 5.90 8.22 2.67
C ALA A 213 5.42 8.40 1.22
N MET A 214 4.22 7.93 0.90
CA MET A 214 3.61 8.07 -0.43
C MET A 214 3.30 9.54 -0.74
N ASN A 215 2.72 10.31 0.18
CA ASN A 215 2.48 11.75 0.00
C ASN A 215 3.79 12.53 -0.26
N ALA A 216 4.92 12.08 0.30
CA ALA A 216 6.23 12.70 0.11
C ALA A 216 6.89 12.37 -1.25
N VAL A 217 6.47 11.31 -1.93
CA VAL A 217 7.01 10.87 -3.23
C VAL A 217 6.17 11.45 -4.38
N GLY A 218 6.84 11.89 -5.43
CA GLY A 218 6.20 12.52 -6.58
C GLY A 218 6.82 12.15 -7.93
N PHE A 219 5.99 12.31 -8.96
CA PHE A 219 6.33 12.04 -10.35
C PHE A 219 6.96 13.28 -10.99
N ILE A 220 8.25 13.21 -11.35
CA ILE A 220 8.95 14.28 -12.05
C ILE A 220 8.69 14.14 -13.55
N GLN A 221 8.26 15.22 -14.18
CA GLN A 221 7.92 15.29 -15.59
C GLN A 221 8.75 16.36 -16.29
N GLY A 222 9.36 15.99 -17.41
CA GLY A 222 9.91 16.90 -18.42
C GLY A 222 9.20 16.75 -19.78
N PRO A 223 9.67 17.41 -20.85
CA PRO A 223 9.03 17.37 -22.17
C PRO A 223 9.00 15.97 -22.80
N VAL A 224 10.05 15.17 -22.59
CA VAL A 224 10.20 13.83 -23.21
C VAL A 224 10.35 12.73 -22.18
N PHE A 225 11.06 13.00 -21.08
CA PHE A 225 11.42 12.02 -20.05
C PHE A 225 10.78 12.35 -18.69
N SER A 226 10.93 11.44 -17.74
CA SER A 226 10.27 11.48 -16.45
C SER A 226 11.00 10.57 -15.45
N GLY A 227 10.91 10.89 -14.17
CA GLY A 227 11.50 10.08 -13.10
C GLY A 227 10.73 10.21 -11.78
N THR A 228 11.33 9.73 -10.70
CA THR A 228 10.80 9.82 -9.34
C THR A 228 11.61 10.82 -8.53
N GLY A 229 11.00 11.49 -7.57
CA GLY A 229 11.72 12.22 -6.52
C GLY A 229 10.88 12.31 -5.25
N PHE A 230 11.52 12.65 -4.14
CA PHE A 230 10.86 12.69 -2.84
C PHE A 230 11.21 13.94 -2.03
N ARG A 231 10.26 14.41 -1.23
CA ARG A 231 10.36 15.62 -0.40
C ARG A 231 11.37 15.48 0.72
N VAL A 232 12.27 16.45 0.81
CA VAL A 232 13.29 16.62 1.87
C VAL A 232 13.40 18.11 2.22
N GLY A 233 13.76 18.44 3.46
CA GLY A 233 13.87 19.84 3.90
C GLY A 233 12.57 20.65 3.77
N GLU A 234 12.67 21.97 3.87
CA GLU A 234 11.52 22.88 3.83
C GLU A 234 10.87 22.89 2.44
N ASP A 235 11.65 23.18 1.39
CA ASP A 235 11.14 23.34 0.01
C ASP A 235 11.93 22.55 -1.06
N MET A 236 12.64 21.49 -0.68
CA MET A 236 13.45 20.68 -1.60
C MET A 236 12.83 19.31 -1.95
N ILE A 237 13.36 18.71 -3.02
CA ILE A 237 13.23 17.28 -3.32
C ILE A 237 14.61 16.66 -3.57
N MET A 238 14.71 15.35 -3.42
CA MET A 238 15.86 14.54 -3.86
C MET A 238 15.46 13.62 -5.02
N THR A 239 16.36 13.43 -5.98
CA THR A 239 16.22 12.53 -7.15
C THR A 239 17.60 12.12 -7.68
N ALA A 240 17.65 11.16 -8.61
CA ALA A 240 18.91 10.78 -9.26
C ALA A 240 19.38 11.86 -10.25
N TYR A 241 20.69 12.06 -10.40
CA TYR A 241 21.22 13.17 -11.23
C TYR A 241 20.89 12.99 -12.72
N HIS A 242 20.98 11.77 -13.27
CA HIS A 242 20.61 11.51 -14.66
C HIS A 242 19.13 11.82 -14.96
N VAL A 243 18.23 11.74 -13.98
CA VAL A 243 16.83 12.16 -14.15
C VAL A 243 16.76 13.66 -14.46
N VAL A 244 17.60 14.49 -13.83
CA VAL A 244 17.68 15.93 -14.09
C VAL A 244 18.23 16.22 -15.50
N GLU A 245 19.21 15.42 -15.95
CA GLU A 245 19.70 15.49 -17.34
C GLU A 245 18.67 15.00 -18.35
N ASP A 246 17.83 14.01 -18.03
CA ASP A 246 16.80 13.50 -18.93
C ASP A 246 15.57 14.42 -19.02
N ILE A 247 15.02 14.90 -17.90
CA ILE A 247 13.82 15.77 -17.89
C ILE A 247 14.06 17.14 -18.54
N THR A 248 15.31 17.57 -18.72
CA THR A 248 15.64 18.85 -19.37
C THR A 248 15.77 18.75 -20.90
N LYS A 249 15.73 17.54 -21.47
CA LYS A 249 15.78 17.31 -22.93
C LYS A 249 14.45 17.66 -23.61
N THR A 250 14.51 18.29 -24.78
CA THR A 250 13.33 18.69 -25.58
C THR A 250 12.93 17.61 -26.59
N HIS A 251 13.88 16.80 -27.04
CA HIS A 251 13.72 15.61 -27.89
C HIS A 251 14.56 14.42 -27.36
N LYS A 252 14.23 13.17 -27.74
CA LYS A 252 14.85 11.93 -27.20
C LYS A 252 16.40 11.90 -27.34
N ASN A 253 16.94 12.59 -28.35
CA ASN A 253 18.35 12.57 -28.71
C ASN A 253 19.10 13.87 -28.32
N ASP A 254 18.46 14.80 -27.62
CA ASP A 254 19.07 16.06 -27.22
C ASP A 254 20.15 15.87 -26.15
N LYS A 255 21.08 16.82 -26.09
CA LYS A 255 21.93 17.01 -24.91
C LYS A 255 21.09 17.58 -23.75
N PRO A 256 21.42 17.24 -22.49
CA PRO A 256 20.81 17.88 -21.33
C PRO A 256 21.08 19.38 -21.32
N ASP A 257 20.14 20.15 -20.79
CA ASP A 257 20.18 21.62 -20.78
C ASP A 257 19.57 22.12 -19.47
N LEU A 258 20.43 22.23 -18.45
CA LEU A 258 20.02 22.49 -17.07
C LEU A 258 19.34 23.86 -16.88
N SER A 259 19.49 24.81 -17.83
CA SER A 259 18.74 26.07 -17.83
C SER A 259 17.22 25.85 -17.96
N LYS A 260 16.80 24.75 -18.59
CA LYS A 260 15.38 24.40 -18.76
C LYS A 260 14.72 23.92 -17.46
N LEU A 261 15.48 23.66 -16.40
CA LEU A 261 14.97 23.15 -15.12
C LEU A 261 13.94 24.10 -14.49
N GLY A 262 14.09 25.42 -14.67
CA GLY A 262 13.13 26.43 -14.19
C GLY A 262 11.88 26.63 -15.06
N THR A 263 11.72 25.91 -16.17
CA THR A 263 10.61 26.14 -17.13
C THR A 263 9.29 25.51 -16.69
N ASP A 264 8.17 26.05 -17.17
CA ASP A 264 6.83 25.50 -16.91
C ASP A 264 6.59 24.09 -17.50
N ASN A 265 7.54 23.57 -18.29
CA ASN A 265 7.53 22.21 -18.84
C ASN A 265 8.29 21.18 -17.97
N VAL A 266 8.96 21.62 -16.89
CA VAL A 266 9.69 20.74 -15.97
C VAL A 266 9.14 20.93 -14.55
N PHE A 267 8.49 19.90 -14.01
CA PHE A 267 7.76 19.97 -12.74
C PHE A 267 7.67 18.60 -12.05
N ILE A 268 7.41 18.59 -10.74
CA ILE A 268 7.02 17.39 -9.97
C ILE A 268 5.55 17.46 -9.58
N THR A 269 4.90 16.29 -9.58
CA THR A 269 3.51 16.10 -9.19
C THR A 269 3.44 15.08 -8.06
N PHE A 270 3.09 15.52 -6.85
CA PHE A 270 2.81 14.62 -5.72
C PHE A 270 1.40 14.05 -5.81
N ASN A 271 1.18 12.85 -5.27
CA ASN A 271 -0.06 12.09 -5.42
C ASN A 271 -0.52 11.99 -6.89
N TYR A 272 0.42 11.64 -7.77
CA TYR A 272 0.16 11.48 -9.20
C TYR A 272 -0.79 10.31 -9.47
N LEU A 273 -1.91 10.62 -10.11
CA LEU A 273 -2.91 9.69 -10.63
C LEU A 273 -2.85 9.70 -12.16
N GLU A 274 -3.13 8.54 -12.76
CA GLU A 274 -3.21 8.43 -14.22
C GLU A 274 -4.42 9.22 -14.73
N ALA A 275 -4.26 9.93 -15.84
CA ALA A 275 -5.33 10.71 -16.43
C ALA A 275 -6.30 9.77 -17.17
N ASP A 276 -7.36 9.36 -16.47
CA ASP A 276 -8.42 8.54 -17.08
C ASP A 276 -9.02 9.28 -18.28
N ASN A 277 -9.24 8.57 -19.39
CA ASN A 277 -9.61 9.17 -20.68
C ASN A 277 -11.05 9.73 -20.68
N SER A 278 -11.79 9.52 -19.59
CA SER A 278 -13.17 9.98 -19.37
C SER A 278 -13.26 11.32 -18.63
N THR A 279 -12.92 12.42 -19.33
CA THR A 279 -13.46 13.79 -19.13
C THR A 279 -13.40 14.49 -17.75
N LYS A 280 -12.87 13.87 -16.69
CA LYS A 280 -12.59 14.50 -15.38
C LYS A 280 -11.13 14.29 -14.96
N VAL A 281 -10.22 15.00 -15.63
CA VAL A 281 -8.83 15.11 -15.16
C VAL A 281 -8.82 15.76 -13.77
N ARG A 282 -8.61 14.96 -12.72
CA ARG A 282 -8.19 15.47 -11.40
C ARG A 282 -6.89 16.25 -11.62
N LYS A 283 -6.95 17.58 -11.53
CA LYS A 283 -5.77 18.46 -11.67
C LYS A 283 -4.86 18.27 -10.45
N THR A 284 -4.01 17.25 -10.49
CA THR A 284 -2.94 17.05 -9.53
C THR A 284 -2.01 18.27 -9.52
N ARG A 285 -1.65 18.77 -8.33
CA ARG A 285 -0.97 20.06 -8.18
C ARG A 285 0.48 19.93 -8.67
N LYS A 286 0.86 20.81 -9.59
CA LYS A 286 2.21 20.88 -10.15
C LYS A 286 3.10 21.78 -9.30
N PHE A 287 4.27 21.30 -8.95
CA PHE A 287 5.32 22.04 -8.25
C PHE A 287 6.53 22.16 -9.16
N TYR A 288 7.10 23.35 -9.27
CA TYR A 288 8.15 23.67 -10.25
C TYR A 288 9.48 23.93 -9.55
N PHE A 289 10.59 23.89 -10.28
CA PHE A 289 11.93 24.06 -9.71
C PHE A 289 12.47 25.50 -9.82
N LYS A 290 13.46 25.81 -8.98
CA LYS A 290 14.33 27.00 -9.10
C LYS A 290 15.55 26.63 -9.93
N GLU A 291 15.69 27.25 -11.10
CA GLU A 291 16.71 26.94 -12.12
C GLU A 291 18.14 26.78 -11.57
N GLN A 292 18.57 27.70 -10.70
CA GLN A 292 19.96 27.84 -10.27
C GLN A 292 20.20 27.43 -8.81
N ARG A 293 19.27 26.69 -8.18
CA ARG A 293 19.39 26.25 -6.78
C ARG A 293 19.16 24.76 -6.64
N PHE A 294 20.24 24.01 -6.86
CA PHE A 294 20.33 22.58 -6.56
C PHE A 294 21.76 22.18 -6.23
N SER A 295 21.93 21.18 -5.37
CA SER A 295 23.23 20.50 -5.15
C SER A 295 23.19 19.14 -5.83
N HIS A 296 24.27 18.74 -6.51
CA HIS A 296 24.32 17.47 -7.21
C HIS A 296 25.72 16.87 -7.33
N ASP A 297 25.79 15.56 -7.52
CA ASP A 297 27.03 14.84 -7.84
C ASP A 297 26.77 13.87 -9.02
N LYS A 298 27.62 13.95 -10.05
CA LYS A 298 27.47 13.14 -11.28
C LYS A 298 27.99 11.70 -11.16
N GLU A 299 28.86 11.42 -10.20
CA GLU A 299 29.50 10.12 -10.02
C GLU A 299 28.69 9.26 -9.03
N MET A 300 28.21 9.89 -7.95
CA MET A 300 27.26 9.30 -7.02
C MET A 300 25.82 9.26 -7.57
N ASP A 301 25.53 10.07 -8.61
CA ASP A 301 24.26 10.14 -9.33
C ASP A 301 23.07 10.62 -8.47
N PHE A 302 23.28 11.71 -7.70
CA PHE A 302 22.20 12.36 -6.93
C PHE A 302 22.07 13.86 -7.25
N ALA A 303 20.85 14.37 -7.09
CA ALA A 303 20.54 15.79 -7.13
C ALA A 303 19.49 16.15 -6.06
N ILE A 304 19.65 17.32 -5.44
CA ILE A 304 18.72 17.90 -4.47
C ILE A 304 18.23 19.22 -5.05
N LEU A 305 16.99 19.26 -5.52
CA LEU A 305 16.40 20.37 -6.28
C LEU A 305 15.52 21.24 -5.38
N GLN A 306 15.69 22.56 -5.41
CA GLN A 306 14.80 23.48 -4.69
C GLN A 306 13.54 23.78 -5.51
N LEU A 307 12.37 23.67 -4.89
CA LEU A 307 11.08 24.05 -5.47
C LEU A 307 10.89 25.57 -5.44
N ARG A 308 10.07 26.10 -6.34
CA ARG A 308 9.51 27.45 -6.24
C ARG A 308 8.04 27.36 -5.80
N ASN A 309 7.67 28.15 -4.80
CA ASN A 309 6.28 28.57 -4.68
C ASN A 309 6.02 29.57 -5.83
N LYS A 310 4.97 29.36 -6.63
CA LYS A 310 4.65 30.21 -7.77
C LYS A 310 3.71 31.35 -7.39
N ASP A 311 2.97 31.21 -6.28
CA ASP A 311 1.85 32.06 -5.92
C ASP A 311 1.99 32.50 -4.45
N ASN A 312 2.43 33.76 -4.24
CA ASN A 312 2.64 34.35 -2.91
C ASN A 312 1.36 34.50 -2.05
N ASN A 313 0.20 34.16 -2.61
CA ASN A 313 -1.11 34.32 -1.97
C ASN A 313 -1.79 32.98 -1.62
N GLU A 314 -1.20 31.83 -1.96
CA GLU A 314 -1.66 30.53 -1.47
C GLU A 314 -0.85 30.12 -0.23
N GLU A 315 -1.52 29.69 0.85
CA GLU A 315 -0.91 28.95 1.97
C GLU A 315 -0.49 27.55 1.49
N SER A 316 0.55 27.55 0.65
CA SER A 316 1.02 26.43 -0.14
C SER A 316 1.93 25.51 0.68
N SER A 317 1.36 24.79 1.63
CA SER A 317 2.07 23.68 2.26
C SER A 317 2.47 22.65 1.19
N TYR A 318 3.77 22.48 0.98
CA TYR A 318 4.28 21.30 0.29
C TYR A 318 3.89 20.05 1.09
N PRO A 319 3.75 18.87 0.46
CA PRO A 319 3.59 17.63 1.21
C PRO A 319 4.71 17.46 2.24
N LYS A 320 4.35 16.85 3.39
CA LYS A 320 5.25 16.59 4.51
C LYS A 320 6.51 15.90 3.99
N ALA A 321 7.68 16.47 4.30
CA ALA A 321 8.95 15.89 3.90
C ALA A 321 9.26 14.61 4.69
N ILE A 322 10.09 13.76 4.11
CA ILE A 322 10.78 12.72 4.87
C ILE A 322 11.88 13.42 5.68
N THR A 323 11.82 13.26 7.00
CA THR A 323 12.71 13.92 7.98
C THR A 323 13.48 12.93 8.86
N ARG A 324 13.26 11.62 8.66
CA ARG A 324 14.01 10.55 9.34
C ARG A 324 14.93 9.86 8.35
N PHE A 325 16.20 9.76 8.72
CA PHE A 325 17.23 9.13 7.91
C PHE A 325 18.09 8.17 8.76
N LYS A 326 18.72 7.16 8.13
CA LYS A 326 19.65 6.24 8.80
C LYS A 326 20.69 5.64 7.84
N PRO A 327 21.79 5.05 8.35
CA PRO A 327 22.70 4.23 7.55
C PRO A 327 22.02 2.99 6.96
N VAL A 328 22.62 2.38 5.93
CA VAL A 328 22.18 1.09 5.39
C VAL A 328 22.93 -0.05 6.08
N TYR A 329 22.20 -1.09 6.51
CA TYR A 329 22.74 -2.29 7.16
C TYR A 329 22.59 -3.54 6.27
N PRO A 330 23.47 -4.57 6.37
CA PRO A 330 23.46 -5.70 5.44
C PRO A 330 22.16 -6.55 5.44
N GLU A 331 21.57 -6.78 6.61
CA GLU A 331 20.33 -7.58 6.76
C GLU A 331 19.05 -6.74 6.59
N GLN A 332 19.19 -5.48 6.15
CA GLN A 332 18.09 -4.55 6.08
C GLN A 332 17.11 -4.90 4.95
N THR A 333 15.82 -4.77 5.25
CA THR A 333 14.73 -4.87 4.28
C THR A 333 13.98 -3.55 4.26
N PHE A 334 13.76 -2.99 3.09
CA PHE A 334 13.09 -1.71 2.89
C PHE A 334 12.07 -1.82 1.75
N ALA A 335 11.25 -0.79 1.58
CA ALA A 335 10.37 -0.67 0.44
C ALA A 335 10.86 0.40 -0.53
N LEU A 336 10.62 0.22 -1.83
CA LEU A 336 10.79 1.28 -2.84
C LEU A 336 9.42 1.86 -3.21
N LEU A 337 9.36 3.19 -3.29
CA LEU A 337 8.18 3.96 -3.72
C LEU A 337 8.54 4.82 -4.94
N GLY A 338 7.86 4.64 -6.06
CA GLY A 338 8.14 5.45 -7.26
C GLY A 338 7.21 5.27 -8.43
N HIS A 339 7.57 5.87 -9.57
CA HIS A 339 6.73 6.01 -10.78
C HIS A 339 7.28 5.29 -12.02
N PRO A 340 7.39 3.95 -12.01
CA PRO A 340 7.77 3.17 -13.19
C PRO A 340 6.78 3.33 -14.35
N ASP A 341 7.28 3.28 -15.59
CA ASP A 341 6.53 3.39 -16.85
C ASP A 341 5.62 4.63 -16.97
N ARG A 342 5.85 5.70 -16.19
CA ARG A 342 4.96 6.90 -16.10
C ARG A 342 3.60 6.64 -15.46
N LYS A 343 3.47 5.55 -14.70
CA LYS A 343 2.21 5.12 -14.06
C LYS A 343 2.01 5.78 -12.69
N PRO A 344 0.83 5.61 -12.07
CA PRO A 344 0.65 5.86 -10.64
C PRO A 344 1.69 5.15 -9.80
N MET A 345 1.87 5.62 -8.57
CA MET A 345 2.94 5.14 -7.68
C MET A 345 2.86 3.62 -7.46
N GLN A 346 4.00 2.95 -7.56
CA GLN A 346 4.16 1.55 -7.23
C GLN A 346 5.01 1.39 -5.98
N LEU A 347 4.65 0.38 -5.20
CA LEU A 347 5.30 -0.04 -3.96
C LEU A 347 5.91 -1.43 -4.19
N ASP A 348 7.23 -1.54 -4.13
CA ASP A 348 7.89 -2.83 -3.88
C ASP A 348 8.15 -2.94 -2.38
N PRO A 349 7.43 -3.78 -1.62
CA PRO A 349 7.38 -3.70 -0.16
C PRO A 349 8.50 -4.49 0.56
N LYS A 350 9.33 -5.27 -0.15
CA LYS A 350 10.30 -6.19 0.46
C LYS A 350 11.59 -6.31 -0.36
N VAL A 351 12.26 -5.17 -0.54
CA VAL A 351 13.55 -5.11 -1.21
C VAL A 351 14.66 -5.42 -0.19
N HIS A 352 15.50 -6.39 -0.53
CA HIS A 352 16.63 -6.85 0.30
C HIS A 352 17.96 -6.38 -0.28
N ILE A 353 18.88 -5.97 0.60
CA ILE A 353 20.26 -5.65 0.22
C ILE A 353 20.96 -6.91 -0.31
N PHE A 354 21.60 -6.78 -1.47
CA PHE A 354 22.51 -7.79 -2.01
C PHE A 354 23.92 -7.48 -1.53
N ASP A 355 24.47 -8.31 -0.65
CA ASP A 355 25.90 -8.22 -0.30
C ASP A 355 26.78 -8.95 -1.34
N PRO A 356 27.56 -8.24 -2.18
CA PRO A 356 28.51 -8.84 -3.12
C PRO A 356 29.73 -9.48 -2.44
N LYS A 357 29.99 -9.20 -1.15
CA LYS A 357 31.12 -9.74 -0.37
C LYS A 357 30.81 -11.13 0.22
N SER A 358 29.52 -11.45 0.41
CA SER A 358 29.05 -12.78 0.79
C SER A 358 29.42 -13.83 -0.26
N ASP A 359 29.56 -15.08 0.17
CA ASP A 359 29.86 -16.18 -0.75
C ASP A 359 28.73 -16.47 -1.74
N GLN A 360 27.48 -16.19 -1.37
CA GLN A 360 26.34 -16.22 -2.28
C GLN A 360 26.41 -15.09 -3.32
N GLY A 361 26.70 -13.86 -2.87
CA GLY A 361 26.85 -12.68 -3.70
C GLY A 361 27.98 -12.82 -4.72
N LYS A 362 29.19 -13.20 -4.28
CA LYS A 362 30.32 -13.54 -5.17
C LYS A 362 29.90 -14.53 -6.27
N ARG A 363 29.22 -15.62 -5.89
CA ARG A 363 28.76 -16.67 -6.82
C ARG A 363 27.68 -16.17 -7.79
N ARG A 364 26.77 -15.28 -7.38
CA ARG A 364 25.75 -14.69 -8.28
C ARG A 364 26.36 -13.62 -9.20
N LEU A 365 27.22 -12.74 -8.68
CA LEU A 365 27.90 -11.70 -9.46
C LEU A 365 28.76 -12.29 -10.60
N GLU A 366 29.47 -13.40 -10.38
CA GLU A 366 30.17 -14.07 -11.49
C GLU A 366 29.25 -14.81 -12.47
N LYS A 367 28.07 -15.29 -12.05
CA LYS A 367 27.05 -15.77 -13.00
C LYS A 367 26.54 -14.63 -13.89
N MET A 368 26.25 -13.47 -13.30
CA MET A 368 25.80 -12.25 -14.01
C MET A 368 26.85 -11.77 -15.01
N LYS A 369 28.11 -11.57 -14.58
CA LYS A 369 29.23 -11.24 -15.48
C LYS A 369 29.42 -12.29 -16.58
N LYS A 370 29.31 -13.60 -16.27
CA LYS A 370 29.39 -14.68 -17.27
C LYS A 370 28.24 -14.65 -18.28
N TRP A 371 27.03 -14.26 -17.86
CA TRP A 371 25.89 -14.02 -18.75
C TRP A 371 26.11 -12.78 -19.63
N GLY A 372 26.60 -11.66 -19.07
CA GLY A 372 26.90 -10.45 -19.84
C GLY A 372 27.95 -10.70 -20.93
N ARG A 373 29.03 -11.42 -20.58
CA ARG A 373 30.03 -11.93 -21.53
C ARG A 373 29.40 -12.79 -22.65
N LYS A 374 28.44 -13.67 -22.34
CA LYS A 374 27.71 -14.47 -23.35
C LYS A 374 26.82 -13.63 -24.28
N LYS A 375 26.29 -12.48 -23.82
CA LYS A 375 25.54 -11.51 -24.64
C LYS A 375 26.44 -10.55 -25.43
N GLY A 376 27.76 -10.78 -25.46
CA GLY A 376 28.75 -9.89 -26.08
C GLY A 376 29.08 -8.62 -25.27
N LYS A 377 28.32 -8.32 -24.22
CA LYS A 377 28.43 -7.12 -23.39
C LYS A 377 29.40 -7.38 -22.23
N LYS A 378 30.71 -7.40 -22.51
CA LYS A 378 31.76 -7.73 -21.52
C LYS A 378 31.75 -6.81 -20.29
N SER A 379 31.46 -5.53 -20.48
CA SER A 379 31.39 -4.48 -19.46
C SER A 379 30.01 -4.34 -18.78
N ALA A 380 29.09 -5.27 -19.00
CA ALA A 380 27.69 -5.19 -18.53
C ALA A 380 27.49 -4.92 -17.03
N TYR A 381 28.46 -5.31 -16.19
CA TYR A 381 28.45 -5.13 -14.73
C TYR A 381 29.78 -4.51 -14.27
N GLU A 382 30.36 -3.64 -15.10
CA GLU A 382 31.55 -2.87 -14.76
C GLU A 382 31.17 -1.68 -13.85
N LYS A 383 32.05 -1.32 -12.91
CA LYS A 383 31.81 -0.28 -11.87
C LYS A 383 30.59 -0.50 -10.96
N ILE A 384 29.96 -1.68 -10.99
CA ILE A 384 28.82 -2.04 -10.14
C ILE A 384 29.15 -2.10 -8.64
N LEU A 385 30.44 -2.19 -8.30
CA LEU A 385 30.94 -2.12 -6.93
C LEU A 385 31.49 -0.71 -6.69
N ASP A 386 30.74 0.07 -5.91
CA ASP A 386 31.08 1.41 -5.41
C ASP A 386 30.72 1.41 -3.92
N GLU A 387 31.63 1.81 -3.05
CA GLU A 387 31.45 1.72 -1.59
C GLU A 387 30.47 2.76 -1.02
N ARG A 388 30.15 3.81 -1.78
CA ARG A 388 29.14 4.83 -1.45
C ARG A 388 27.72 4.39 -1.79
N LYS A 389 27.59 3.22 -2.43
CA LYS A 389 26.37 2.69 -3.03
C LYS A 389 26.10 1.28 -2.55
N VAL A 390 24.84 0.88 -2.61
CA VAL A 390 24.37 -0.46 -2.26
C VAL A 390 23.64 -1.09 -3.43
N LEU A 391 23.69 -2.41 -3.48
CA LEU A 391 23.00 -3.22 -4.49
C LEU A 391 21.81 -3.92 -3.85
N PHE A 392 20.75 -4.18 -4.60
CA PHE A 392 19.58 -4.89 -4.08
C PHE A 392 18.83 -5.69 -5.15
N ASP A 393 18.18 -6.76 -4.66
CA ASP A 393 17.58 -7.80 -5.49
C ASP A 393 16.09 -7.55 -5.76
N CYS A 394 15.82 -6.53 -6.58
CA CYS A 394 14.54 -6.35 -7.27
C CYS A 394 14.77 -6.07 -8.76
N TRP A 395 13.70 -5.79 -9.50
CA TRP A 395 13.76 -5.13 -10.81
C TRP A 395 12.65 -4.09 -10.88
N VAL A 396 13.01 -2.84 -11.19
CA VAL A 396 12.05 -1.75 -11.41
C VAL A 396 12.12 -1.24 -12.85
N GLN A 397 10.98 -0.83 -13.42
CA GLN A 397 10.95 -0.29 -14.79
C GLN A 397 11.43 1.18 -14.83
N HIS A 398 11.71 1.65 -16.05
CA HIS A 398 12.06 3.04 -16.37
C HIS A 398 11.20 4.07 -15.61
N GLY A 399 11.82 5.11 -15.06
CA GLY A 399 11.13 6.18 -14.33
C GLY A 399 11.10 6.01 -12.80
N ALA A 400 11.46 4.83 -12.28
CA ALA A 400 11.65 4.62 -10.85
C ALA A 400 12.96 5.22 -10.29
N SER A 401 13.91 5.62 -11.14
CA SER A 401 15.11 6.37 -10.72
C SER A 401 14.73 7.56 -9.85
N GLY A 402 15.36 7.67 -8.68
CA GLY A 402 15.01 8.65 -7.63
C GLY A 402 14.00 8.16 -6.59
N SER A 403 13.59 6.89 -6.60
CA SER A 403 12.74 6.31 -5.53
C SER A 403 13.49 6.21 -4.20
N PRO A 404 12.93 6.67 -3.06
CA PRO A 404 13.52 6.43 -1.75
C PRO A 404 13.35 4.97 -1.29
N GLY A 405 14.33 4.45 -0.56
CA GLY A 405 14.26 3.21 0.19
C GLY A 405 13.75 3.47 1.61
N ILE A 406 12.48 3.17 1.85
CA ILE A 406 11.71 3.51 3.06
C ILE A 406 11.54 2.31 3.99
N GLU A 407 11.72 2.57 5.28
CA GLU A 407 11.34 1.69 6.38
C GLU A 407 10.42 2.38 7.37
N MET A 408 9.80 1.59 8.24
CA MET A 408 9.01 2.07 9.37
C MET A 408 9.92 2.39 10.54
N GLY A 409 9.87 3.64 11.03
CA GLY A 409 10.49 4.02 12.28
C GLY A 409 9.76 3.40 13.47
N SER A 410 10.47 3.19 14.58
CA SER A 410 9.86 2.80 15.86
C SER A 410 8.98 3.90 16.46
N ASP A 411 9.07 5.13 15.95
CA ASP A 411 8.20 6.28 16.25
C ASP A 411 6.99 6.40 15.29
N GLY A 412 6.85 5.51 14.30
CA GLY A 412 5.79 5.55 13.30
C GLY A 412 6.01 6.55 12.15
N GLU A 413 7.18 7.19 12.07
CA GLU A 413 7.56 8.05 10.94
C GLU A 413 8.31 7.23 9.86
N PRO A 414 8.22 7.61 8.57
CA PRO A 414 8.93 6.90 7.51
C PRO A 414 10.41 7.28 7.49
N VAL A 415 11.29 6.28 7.56
CA VAL A 415 12.75 6.44 7.61
C VAL A 415 13.37 6.10 6.25
N CYS A 416 14.09 7.03 5.64
CA CYS A 416 14.81 6.80 4.39
C CYS A 416 16.28 6.43 4.64
N SER A 417 16.78 5.40 3.97
CA SER A 417 18.19 4.96 4.11
C SER A 417 19.01 5.05 2.82
N LEU A 418 18.33 5.03 1.66
CA LEU A 418 18.94 5.07 0.34
C LEU A 418 17.98 5.67 -0.70
N MET A 419 18.50 5.95 -1.89
CA MET A 419 17.73 6.30 -3.08
C MET A 419 18.16 5.41 -4.24
N LEU A 420 17.19 4.76 -4.91
CA LEU A 420 17.40 4.03 -6.17
C LEU A 420 17.95 4.99 -7.22
N ILE A 421 19.09 4.67 -7.81
CA ILE A 421 19.63 5.40 -8.97
C ILE A 421 19.34 4.65 -10.27
N HIS A 422 19.90 3.46 -10.50
CA HIS A 422 19.69 2.73 -11.74
C HIS A 422 20.00 1.23 -11.63
N GLY A 423 19.49 0.47 -12.60
CA GLY A 423 19.72 -0.96 -12.71
C GLY A 423 20.94 -1.35 -13.54
N TYR A 424 21.42 -2.57 -13.28
CA TYR A 424 22.42 -3.27 -14.07
C TYR A 424 21.87 -4.60 -14.60
N PRO A 425 22.14 -4.97 -15.86
CA PRO A 425 23.01 -4.28 -16.81
C PRO A 425 22.21 -3.34 -17.73
N ASN A 426 22.65 -2.08 -17.84
CA ASN A 426 21.86 -0.99 -18.45
C ASN A 426 21.24 -1.30 -19.84
N PHE A 427 21.89 -2.10 -20.69
CA PHE A 427 21.38 -2.41 -22.03
C PHE A 427 20.08 -3.25 -22.07
N VAL A 428 19.62 -3.86 -20.97
CA VAL A 428 18.28 -4.51 -21.00
C VAL A 428 17.14 -3.50 -21.05
N PHE A 429 17.44 -2.26 -20.62
CA PHE A 429 16.55 -1.12 -20.69
C PHE A 429 16.47 -0.49 -22.10
N ASP A 430 17.15 -1.07 -23.10
CA ASP A 430 17.02 -0.70 -24.52
C ASP A 430 15.73 -1.25 -25.15
N ASP A 431 15.14 -0.52 -26.10
CA ASP A 431 13.83 -0.81 -26.71
C ASP A 431 13.76 -2.15 -27.50
N GLU A 432 14.91 -2.81 -27.73
CA GLU A 432 15.04 -4.16 -28.31
C GLU A 432 14.90 -5.30 -27.28
N TYR A 433 15.33 -5.06 -26.04
CA TYR A 433 15.32 -6.05 -24.95
C TYR A 433 13.99 -6.04 -24.18
N LYS A 434 13.39 -4.86 -23.95
CA LYS A 434 12.09 -4.67 -23.26
C LYS A 434 10.95 -5.58 -23.75
N ARG A 435 11.02 -6.06 -25.00
CA ARG A 435 9.94 -6.80 -25.66
C ARG A 435 9.86 -8.29 -25.29
N LYS A 436 10.77 -8.83 -24.47
CA LYS A 436 11.00 -10.29 -24.40
C LYS A 436 10.82 -10.95 -23.03
N GLU A 437 11.09 -10.29 -21.92
CA GLU A 437 11.08 -10.92 -20.58
C GLU A 437 10.35 -10.02 -19.56
N LYS A 438 9.63 -10.62 -18.59
CA LYS A 438 8.86 -9.94 -17.50
C LYS A 438 9.46 -10.12 -16.10
N ASP A 439 10.39 -11.06 -15.97
CA ASP A 439 11.41 -11.10 -14.93
C ASP A 439 12.73 -11.42 -15.64
N HIS A 440 13.84 -10.83 -15.22
CA HIS A 440 15.16 -10.99 -15.84
C HIS A 440 16.19 -11.36 -14.76
N PRO A 441 16.52 -12.65 -14.58
CA PRO A 441 17.18 -13.18 -13.36
C PRO A 441 18.68 -12.82 -13.20
N TYR A 442 19.18 -11.92 -14.04
CA TYR A 442 20.51 -11.31 -13.92
C TYR A 442 20.45 -9.81 -13.67
N MET A 443 19.24 -9.23 -13.51
CA MET A 443 19.08 -7.88 -12.99
C MET A 443 19.59 -7.78 -11.56
N ILE A 444 20.02 -6.56 -11.25
CA ILE A 444 20.23 -6.06 -9.91
C ILE A 444 20.11 -4.53 -9.97
N GLU A 445 19.51 -3.92 -8.95
CA GLU A 445 19.36 -2.47 -8.87
C GLU A 445 20.45 -1.89 -7.97
N GLN A 446 20.86 -0.64 -8.22
CA GLN A 446 21.83 0.10 -7.41
C GLN A 446 21.19 1.37 -6.83
N GLY A 447 21.49 1.65 -5.56
CA GLY A 447 21.09 2.89 -4.89
C GLY A 447 22.25 3.55 -4.16
N VAL A 448 22.19 4.88 -4.04
CA VAL A 448 23.12 5.67 -3.23
C VAL A 448 22.58 5.79 -1.80
N THR A 449 23.44 5.69 -0.78
CA THR A 449 22.99 5.76 0.62
C THR A 449 22.80 7.19 1.09
N MET A 450 21.85 7.42 2.00
CA MET A 450 21.60 8.74 2.59
C MET A 450 22.83 9.25 3.36
N GLN A 451 23.53 8.35 4.05
CA GLN A 451 24.80 8.65 4.71
C GLN A 451 25.86 9.15 3.71
N ALA A 452 26.03 8.48 2.57
CA ALA A 452 27.00 8.89 1.57
C ALA A 452 26.67 10.26 0.95
N ILE A 453 25.39 10.56 0.68
CA ILE A 453 24.95 11.89 0.24
C ILE A 453 25.31 12.95 1.30
N ALA A 454 24.97 12.70 2.58
CA ALA A 454 25.27 13.61 3.67
C ALA A 454 26.79 13.85 3.85
N THR A 455 27.61 12.81 3.67
CA THR A 455 29.07 12.92 3.66
C THR A 455 29.57 13.75 2.47
N GLN A 456 29.05 13.53 1.26
CA GLN A 456 29.48 14.26 0.05
C GLN A 456 29.14 15.75 0.13
N LEU A 457 27.97 16.11 0.67
CA LEU A 457 27.56 17.49 0.89
C LEU A 457 28.52 18.27 1.81
N ASN A 458 29.25 17.61 2.72
CA ASN A 458 30.30 18.26 3.52
C ASN A 458 31.43 18.85 2.65
N GLY A 459 31.80 18.15 1.56
CA GLY A 459 32.86 18.55 0.64
C GLY A 459 32.43 19.59 -0.41
N MET A 460 31.13 19.78 -0.62
CA MET A 460 30.57 20.57 -1.72
C MET A 460 30.43 22.09 -1.44
N GLY A 461 31.02 22.60 -0.36
CA GLY A 461 31.10 24.05 -0.07
C GLY A 461 30.27 24.51 1.14
N SER A 462 29.96 25.80 1.23
CA SER A 462 29.17 26.37 2.35
C SER A 462 27.69 26.01 2.26
N ASP A 463 27.12 26.08 1.07
CA ASP A 463 25.66 26.06 0.91
C ASP A 463 25.13 24.63 0.81
N ALA A 464 25.92 23.71 0.26
CA ALA A 464 25.71 22.28 0.38
C ALA A 464 25.77 21.79 1.84
N ARG A 465 26.63 22.38 2.70
CA ARG A 465 26.66 22.08 4.14
C ARG A 465 25.42 22.58 4.88
N LYS A 466 24.91 23.78 4.56
CA LYS A 466 23.61 24.25 5.08
C LYS A 466 22.48 23.31 4.65
N MET A 467 22.49 22.89 3.39
CA MET A 467 21.53 21.92 2.84
C MET A 467 21.61 20.54 3.53
N LYS A 468 22.82 20.07 3.90
CA LYS A 468 23.00 18.87 4.74
C LYS A 468 22.35 19.06 6.11
N GLN A 469 22.60 20.19 6.78
CA GLN A 469 22.02 20.48 8.10
C GLN A 469 20.49 20.61 8.05
N GLU A 470 19.92 21.20 7.01
CA GLU A 470 18.46 21.32 6.84
C GLU A 470 17.78 19.96 6.59
N ILE A 471 18.40 19.08 5.80
CA ILE A 471 17.82 17.79 5.41
C ILE A 471 18.08 16.70 6.45
N PHE A 472 19.32 16.56 6.90
CA PHE A 472 19.79 15.45 7.73
C PHE A 472 20.03 15.83 9.19
N ALA A 473 20.09 17.12 9.52
CA ALA A 473 20.58 17.62 10.81
C ALA A 473 21.89 16.90 11.20
N ASP A 474 21.98 16.47 12.46
CA ASP A 474 23.17 15.89 13.07
C ASP A 474 23.19 14.34 12.97
N VAL A 475 22.32 13.74 12.14
CA VAL A 475 22.16 12.27 11.99
C VAL A 475 23.40 11.61 11.35
N PHE A 476 24.19 12.38 10.61
CA PHE A 476 25.38 11.92 9.88
C PHE A 476 26.55 12.92 10.06
N GLU A 477 26.96 13.16 11.30
CA GLU A 477 28.23 13.85 11.62
C GLU A 477 29.41 12.88 11.68
#